data_AF-A0A8J6I980-F1
#
_entry.id   AF-A0A8J6I980-F1
#
_cell.length_a   1.000
_cell.length_b   1.000
_cell.length_c   1.000
_cell.angle_alpha   90.00
_cell.angle_beta   90.00
_cell.angle_gamma   90.00
#
_symmetry.space_group_name_H-M   'P 1'
#
loop_
_entity.id
_entity.type
_entity.pdbx_description
1 polymer ?
#
loop_
_entity_poly.entity_id
_entity_poly.type
_entity_poly.pdbx_seq_one_letter_code
_entity_poly.pdbx_strand_id
1 'polypeptide(L)'
;TWWIRQAISRAIAQQERTVRLPVHLVEDVNRMRSMSRQLTRELGGDPEPEQLAKALGITVERINELRRWSQDTVSLDSPVGEDGDTSLGDLVSDSATPSPEDIVLAGLERERINKMIGHLDDRSAGIVRARFGLDDGREHSLTEVAQRFSLSRERIRQLEIQALGRLRELARAEGMSVAA
;
A
#
# COMPACT_ATOMS: atom_id res chain seq x y z
N THR A 1 39.11 12.89 25.40
CA THR A 1 39.15 13.62 24.10
C THR A 1 37.74 13.73 23.54
N TRP A 2 37.20 14.95 23.42
CA TRP A 2 35.82 15.24 22.99
C TRP A 2 35.43 14.54 21.68
N TRP A 3 36.36 14.47 20.72
CA TRP A 3 36.19 13.82 19.43
C TRP A 3 35.84 12.33 19.49
N ILE A 4 36.36 11.60 20.48
CA ILE A 4 36.08 10.16 20.64
C ILE A 4 34.62 9.96 21.04
N ARG A 5 34.14 10.74 22.01
CA ARG A 5 32.74 10.69 22.45
C ARG A 5 31.79 11.08 21.32
N GLN A 6 32.11 12.14 20.59
CA GLN A 6 31.28 12.60 19.47
C GLN A 6 31.18 11.57 18.35
N ALA A 7 32.30 10.93 17.99
CA ALA A 7 32.34 9.90 16.96
C ALA A 7 31.49 8.68 17.36
N ILE A 8 31.64 8.21 18.60
CA ILE A 8 30.88 7.06 19.12
C ILE A 8 29.38 7.39 19.17
N SER A 9 28.99 8.53 19.77
CA SER A 9 27.57 8.92 19.85
C SER A 9 26.91 9.06 18.48
N ARG A 10 27.64 9.61 17.50
CA ARG A 10 27.14 9.71 16.12
C ARG A 10 27.01 8.35 15.44
N ALA A 11 27.97 7.45 15.65
CA ALA A 11 27.91 6.09 15.11
C ALA A 11 26.71 5.32 15.66
N ILE A 12 26.49 5.37 16.99
CA ILE A 12 25.34 4.78 17.65
C ILE A 12 24.04 5.32 17.05
N ALA A 13 23.86 6.65 17.01
CA ALA A 13 22.66 7.26 16.46
C ALA A 13 22.38 6.91 14.99
N GLN A 14 23.42 6.54 14.22
CA GLN A 14 23.30 6.25 12.79
C GLN A 14 23.11 4.77 12.45
N GLN A 15 23.56 3.85 13.33
CA GLN A 15 23.71 2.43 13.02
C GLN A 15 22.99 1.50 13.99
N GLU A 16 22.54 1.99 15.15
CA GLU A 16 21.92 1.15 16.19
C GLU A 16 20.56 0.57 15.79
N ARG A 17 19.79 1.28 14.96
CA ARG A 17 18.40 0.91 14.63
C ARG A 17 18.30 0.16 13.32
N THR A 18 17.49 -0.90 13.31
CA THR A 18 17.07 -1.63 12.10
C THR A 18 16.49 -0.69 11.05
N VAL A 19 15.64 0.25 11.49
CA VAL A 19 15.13 1.34 10.66
C VAL A 19 15.87 2.62 11.04
N ARG A 20 16.70 3.10 10.11
CA ARG A 20 17.53 4.30 10.31
C ARG A 20 16.65 5.55 10.49
N LEU A 21 16.94 6.30 11.54
CA LEU A 21 16.31 7.59 11.81
C LEU A 21 17.34 8.75 11.66
N PRO A 22 16.97 9.89 11.05
CA PRO A 22 17.80 11.09 11.06
C PRO A 22 18.24 11.53 12.48
N VAL A 23 19.46 12.07 12.61
CA VAL A 23 20.07 12.39 13.91
C VAL A 23 19.23 13.36 14.75
N HIS A 24 18.65 14.40 14.15
CA HIS A 24 17.80 15.36 14.86
C HIS A 24 16.54 14.72 15.45
N LEU A 25 15.97 13.71 14.78
CA LEU A 25 14.82 12.97 15.31
C LEU A 25 15.24 12.02 16.44
N VAL A 26 16.45 11.45 16.39
CA VAL A 26 17.01 10.69 17.53
C VAL A 26 17.22 11.60 18.74
N GLU A 27 17.69 12.82 18.54
CA GLU A 27 17.82 13.84 19.58
C GLU A 27 16.45 14.23 20.16
N ASP A 28 15.42 14.41 19.31
CA ASP A 28 14.04 14.66 19.75
C ASP A 28 13.50 13.51 20.60
N VAL A 29 13.67 12.27 20.16
CA VAL A 29 13.25 11.07 20.91
C VAL A 29 13.97 10.98 22.25
N ASN A 30 15.28 11.26 22.28
CA ASN A 30 16.06 11.25 23.52
C ASN A 30 15.63 12.36 24.49
N ARG A 31 15.33 13.56 24.00
CA ARG A 31 14.75 14.65 24.79
C ARG A 31 13.40 14.26 25.38
N MET A 32 12.53 13.67 24.56
CA MET A 32 11.23 13.16 25.01
C MET A 32 11.39 12.09 26.10
N ARG A 33 12.25 11.09 25.89
CA ARG A 33 12.54 10.03 26.88
C ARG A 33 13.13 10.60 28.18
N SER A 34 13.97 11.62 28.09
CA SER A 34 14.52 12.30 29.26
C SER A 34 13.44 13.03 30.06
N MET A 35 12.59 13.82 29.39
CA MET A 35 11.50 14.55 30.01
C MET A 35 10.46 13.60 30.61
N SER A 36 10.14 12.50 29.91
CA SER A 36 9.23 11.47 30.43
C SER A 36 9.71 10.89 31.75
N ARG A 37 10.99 10.53 31.84
CA ARG A 37 11.60 10.03 33.09
C ARG A 37 11.61 11.08 34.21
N GLN A 38 11.74 12.36 33.87
CA GLN A 38 11.65 13.43 34.86
C GLN A 38 10.22 13.54 35.42
N LEU A 39 9.23 13.69 34.54
CA LEU A 39 7.82 13.78 34.94
C LEU A 39 7.34 12.53 35.68
N THR A 40 7.83 11.34 35.31
CA THR A 40 7.51 10.10 36.04
C THR A 40 7.93 10.16 37.50
N ARG A 41 9.11 10.75 37.79
CA ARG A 41 9.58 10.94 39.17
C ARG A 41 8.78 11.99 39.93
N GLU A 42 8.31 13.03 39.24
CA GLU A 42 7.56 14.13 39.85
C GLU A 42 6.10 13.75 40.11
N LEU A 43 5.48 13.00 39.21
CA LEU A 43 4.05 12.65 39.22
C LEU A 43 3.78 11.26 39.84
N GLY A 44 4.80 10.41 39.99
CA GLY A 44 4.65 9.05 40.52
C GLY A 44 4.00 8.06 39.54
N GLY A 45 3.88 8.42 38.26
CA GLY A 45 3.29 7.59 37.20
C GLY A 45 3.70 8.08 35.81
N ASP A 46 3.43 7.29 34.77
CA ASP A 46 3.79 7.65 33.40
C ASP A 46 3.03 8.92 32.95
N PRO A 47 3.72 9.90 32.33
CA PRO A 47 3.10 11.17 31.96
C PRO A 47 2.19 11.01 30.72
N GLU A 48 1.08 11.72 30.76
CA GLU A 48 0.16 11.83 29.64
C GLU A 48 0.80 12.61 28.47
N PRO A 49 0.41 12.32 27.21
CA PRO A 49 0.92 13.03 26.03
C PRO A 49 0.81 14.55 26.13
N GLU A 50 -0.28 15.07 26.71
CA GLU A 50 -0.53 16.50 26.91
C GLU A 50 0.48 17.13 27.89
N GLN A 51 0.85 16.40 28.93
CA GLN A 51 1.82 16.86 29.93
C GLN A 51 3.22 16.95 29.33
N LEU A 52 3.60 15.94 28.53
CA LEU A 52 4.86 15.93 27.77
C LEU A 52 4.91 17.04 26.72
N ALA A 53 3.83 17.23 25.97
CA ALA A 53 3.69 18.28 24.98
C ALA A 53 3.91 19.67 25.60
N LYS A 54 3.25 19.92 26.74
CA LYS A 54 3.40 21.17 27.51
C LYS A 54 4.82 21.36 28.05
N ALA A 55 5.45 20.31 28.58
CA ALA A 55 6.80 20.38 29.14
C ALA A 55 7.88 20.60 28.07
N LEU A 56 7.69 20.06 26.87
CA LEU A 56 8.63 20.17 25.74
C LEU A 56 8.32 21.36 24.81
N GLY A 57 7.16 22.01 24.97
CA GLY A 57 6.74 23.11 24.12
C GLY A 57 6.41 22.70 22.69
N ILE A 58 5.93 21.47 22.49
CA ILE A 58 5.57 20.91 21.17
C ILE A 58 4.12 20.41 21.19
N THR A 59 3.58 20.06 20.02
CA THR A 59 2.19 19.58 19.92
C THR A 59 2.04 18.13 20.40
N VAL A 60 0.82 17.76 20.78
CA VAL A 60 0.50 16.37 21.21
C VAL A 60 0.69 15.39 20.04
N GLU A 61 0.33 15.80 18.83
CA GLU A 61 0.54 15.02 17.60
C GLU A 61 2.03 14.70 17.42
N ARG A 62 2.91 15.67 17.67
CA ARG A 62 4.36 15.47 17.58
C ARG A 62 4.86 14.50 18.64
N ILE A 63 4.32 14.53 19.86
CA ILE A 63 4.64 13.53 20.90
C ILE A 63 4.23 12.13 20.44
N ASN A 64 3.06 11.99 19.84
CA ASN A 64 2.57 10.70 19.33
C ASN A 64 3.43 10.18 18.16
N GLU A 65 3.92 11.05 17.28
CA GLU A 65 4.93 10.69 16.27
C GLU A 65 6.24 10.22 16.91
N LEU A 66 6.78 10.98 17.85
CA LEU A 66 8.03 10.63 18.54
C LEU A 66 7.90 9.31 19.31
N ARG A 67 6.76 9.06 19.96
CA ARG A 67 6.46 7.76 20.59
C ARG A 67 6.49 6.63 19.57
N ARG A 68 5.83 6.78 18.42
CA ARG A 68 5.85 5.80 17.33
C ARG A 68 7.25 5.51 16.83
N TRP A 69 8.05 6.54 16.56
CA TRP A 69 9.44 6.34 16.10
C TRP A 69 10.37 5.79 17.17
N SER A 70 10.03 5.99 18.45
CA SER A 70 10.81 5.46 19.56
C SER A 70 10.60 3.96 19.80
N GLN A 71 9.61 3.34 19.16
CA GLN A 71 9.40 1.90 19.21
C GLN A 71 10.57 1.18 18.56
N ASP A 72 10.98 0.07 19.16
CA ASP A 72 12.04 -0.77 18.64
C ASP A 72 11.41 -1.94 17.86
N THR A 73 12.12 -2.44 16.86
CA THR A 73 11.64 -3.57 16.05
C THR A 73 11.65 -4.85 16.88
N VAL A 74 10.58 -5.63 16.79
CA VAL A 74 10.47 -6.95 17.43
C VAL A 74 10.91 -8.03 16.43
N SER A 75 11.52 -9.11 16.93
CA SER A 75 11.88 -10.25 16.08
C SER A 75 10.64 -11.04 15.70
N LEU A 76 10.55 -11.48 14.43
CA LEU A 76 9.50 -12.40 14.00
C LEU A 76 9.70 -13.80 14.60
N ASP A 77 10.94 -14.17 14.92
CA ASP A 77 11.26 -15.44 15.60
C ASP A 77 10.99 -15.40 17.11
N SER A 78 10.51 -14.28 17.65
CA SER A 78 10.15 -14.20 19.06
C SER A 78 8.98 -15.16 19.35
N PRO A 79 9.11 -16.08 20.33
CA PRO A 79 8.05 -17.01 20.67
C PRO A 79 6.84 -16.27 21.25
N VAL A 80 5.66 -16.79 20.97
CA VAL A 80 4.37 -16.29 21.45
C VAL A 80 3.70 -17.38 22.27
N GLY A 81 3.20 -17.03 23.47
CA GLY A 81 2.58 -17.99 24.40
C GLY A 81 3.59 -18.74 25.28
N GLU A 82 3.09 -19.62 26.15
CA GLU A 82 3.91 -20.38 27.10
C GLU A 82 4.58 -21.61 26.45
N ASP A 83 3.97 -22.17 25.41
CA ASP A 83 4.44 -23.42 24.78
C ASP A 83 5.67 -23.21 23.88
N GLY A 84 5.96 -21.98 23.46
CA GLY A 84 7.17 -21.62 22.70
C GLY A 84 7.23 -22.13 21.25
N ASP A 85 6.28 -22.97 20.83
CA ASP A 85 6.23 -23.58 19.49
C ASP A 85 5.71 -22.63 18.40
N THR A 86 5.05 -21.52 18.78
CA THR A 86 4.53 -20.52 17.82
C THR A 86 5.39 -19.27 17.86
N SER A 87 5.90 -18.84 16.71
CA SER A 87 6.61 -17.57 16.58
C SER A 87 5.66 -16.42 16.23
N LEU A 88 6.08 -15.18 16.47
CA LEU A 88 5.33 -14.01 16.06
C LEU A 88 5.10 -14.00 14.54
N GLY A 89 6.09 -14.46 13.77
CA GLY A 89 6.02 -14.57 12.32
C GLY A 89 4.90 -15.50 11.83
N ASP A 90 4.63 -16.59 12.54
CA ASP A 90 3.58 -17.55 12.18
C ASP A 90 2.17 -16.95 12.28
N LEU A 91 2.01 -15.87 13.05
CA LEU A 91 0.75 -15.16 13.25
C LEU A 91 0.54 -14.01 12.25
N VAL A 92 1.58 -13.62 11.51
CA VAL A 92 1.48 -12.54 10.52
C VAL A 92 0.91 -13.11 9.23
N SER A 93 -0.32 -12.71 8.90
CA SER A 93 -0.93 -13.08 7.62
C SER A 93 -0.32 -12.29 6.46
N ASP A 94 -0.13 -12.97 5.33
CA ASP A 94 0.21 -12.32 4.07
C ASP A 94 -1.04 -11.68 3.46
N SER A 95 -1.11 -10.36 3.47
CA SER A 95 -2.20 -9.58 2.87
C SER A 95 -1.96 -9.24 1.40
N ALA A 96 -0.78 -9.53 0.85
CA ALA A 96 -0.47 -9.27 -0.55
C ALA A 96 -0.91 -10.41 -1.48
N THR A 97 -0.99 -11.63 -0.94
CA THR A 97 -1.43 -12.80 -1.71
C THR A 97 -2.97 -12.83 -1.78
N PRO A 98 -3.58 -12.78 -2.99
CA PRO A 98 -5.02 -12.89 -3.12
C PRO A 98 -5.50 -14.26 -2.67
N SER A 99 -6.69 -14.31 -2.07
CA SER A 99 -7.25 -15.57 -1.60
C SER A 99 -7.65 -16.48 -2.76
N PRO A 100 -7.78 -17.81 -2.55
CA PRO A 100 -8.26 -18.72 -3.59
C PRO A 100 -9.65 -18.33 -4.13
N GLU A 101 -10.51 -17.80 -3.28
CA GLU A 101 -11.82 -17.27 -3.67
C GLU A 101 -11.69 -16.04 -4.59
N ASP A 102 -10.79 -15.09 -4.27
CA ASP A 102 -10.54 -13.93 -5.13
C ASP A 102 -10.04 -14.35 -6.51
N ILE A 103 -9.14 -15.34 -6.58
CA ILE A 103 -8.61 -15.86 -7.84
C ILE A 103 -9.73 -16.47 -8.69
N VAL A 104 -10.62 -17.26 -8.08
CA VAL A 104 -11.75 -17.87 -8.79
C VAL A 104 -12.74 -16.81 -9.26
N LEU A 105 -13.07 -15.84 -8.41
CA LEU A 105 -13.96 -14.72 -8.76
C LEU A 105 -13.40 -13.92 -9.94
N ALA A 106 -12.12 -13.53 -9.90
CA ALA A 106 -11.47 -12.83 -11.00
C ALA A 106 -11.47 -13.65 -12.30
N GLY A 107 -11.30 -14.97 -12.20
CA GLY A 107 -11.41 -15.89 -13.34
C GLY A 107 -12.82 -15.89 -13.97
N LEU A 108 -13.86 -16.00 -13.14
CA LEU A 108 -15.26 -15.96 -13.57
C LEU A 108 -15.63 -14.62 -14.20
N GLU A 109 -15.14 -13.50 -13.63
CA GLU A 109 -15.31 -12.17 -14.20
C GLU A 109 -14.68 -12.06 -15.59
N ARG A 110 -13.45 -12.58 -15.74
CA ARG A 110 -12.76 -12.60 -17.03
C ARG A 110 -13.50 -13.44 -18.07
N GLU A 111 -14.03 -14.60 -17.69
CA GLU A 111 -14.84 -15.44 -18.58
C GLU A 111 -16.11 -14.71 -19.03
N ARG A 112 -16.80 -14.06 -18.10
CA ARG A 112 -18.00 -13.27 -18.38
C ARG A 112 -17.73 -12.12 -19.35
N ILE A 113 -16.66 -11.36 -19.13
CA ILE A 113 -16.22 -10.30 -20.04
C ILE A 113 -15.93 -10.87 -21.43
N ASN A 114 -15.20 -11.99 -21.50
CA ASN A 114 -14.89 -12.66 -22.77
C ASN A 114 -16.17 -13.10 -23.52
N LYS A 115 -17.15 -13.63 -22.80
CA LYS A 115 -18.43 -14.04 -23.38
C LYS A 115 -19.20 -12.86 -23.95
N MET A 116 -19.26 -11.72 -23.24
CA MET A 116 -19.89 -10.50 -23.76
C MET A 116 -19.18 -9.96 -24.99
N ILE A 117 -17.83 -9.93 -24.98
CA ILE A 117 -17.04 -9.51 -26.13
C ILE A 117 -17.29 -10.41 -27.34
N GLY A 118 -17.54 -11.71 -27.11
CA GLY A 118 -17.92 -12.65 -28.18
C GLY A 118 -19.25 -12.36 -28.88
N HIS A 119 -20.09 -11.47 -28.36
CA HIS A 119 -21.32 -11.00 -29.03
C HIS A 119 -21.08 -9.79 -29.96
N LEU A 120 -19.88 -9.21 -29.92
CA LEU A 120 -19.46 -8.19 -30.88
C LEU A 120 -19.03 -8.84 -32.20
N ASP A 121 -18.99 -8.06 -33.27
CA ASP A 121 -18.33 -8.50 -34.50
C ASP A 121 -16.82 -8.69 -34.26
N ASP A 122 -16.20 -9.62 -34.99
CA ASP A 122 -14.79 -10.01 -34.81
C ASP A 122 -13.83 -8.82 -34.81
N ARG A 123 -14.14 -7.80 -35.61
CA ARG A 123 -13.32 -6.59 -35.72
C ARG A 123 -13.43 -5.72 -34.47
N SER A 124 -14.64 -5.44 -34.01
CA SER A 124 -14.89 -4.69 -32.77
C SER A 124 -14.36 -5.43 -31.54
N ALA A 125 -14.55 -6.75 -31.48
CA ALA A 125 -14.02 -7.60 -30.41
C ALA A 125 -12.48 -7.52 -30.34
N GLY A 126 -11.80 -7.63 -31.49
CA GLY A 126 -10.34 -7.50 -31.57
C GLY A 126 -9.83 -6.11 -31.18
N ILE A 127 -10.56 -5.04 -31.52
CA ILE A 127 -10.22 -3.67 -31.12
C ILE A 127 -10.33 -3.51 -29.61
N VAL A 128 -11.41 -3.98 -28.98
CA VAL A 128 -11.61 -3.91 -27.53
C VAL A 128 -10.56 -4.74 -26.79
N ARG A 129 -10.30 -5.98 -27.22
CA ARG A 129 -9.27 -6.84 -26.63
C ARG A 129 -7.88 -6.20 -26.62
N ALA A 130 -7.47 -5.63 -27.76
CA ALA A 130 -6.19 -4.94 -27.87
C ALA A 130 -6.16 -3.63 -27.07
N ARG A 131 -7.25 -2.85 -27.08
CA ARG A 131 -7.30 -1.57 -26.37
C ARG A 131 -7.12 -1.72 -24.86
N PHE A 132 -7.76 -2.73 -24.27
CA PHE A 132 -7.78 -2.98 -22.82
C PHE A 132 -6.82 -4.11 -22.38
N GLY A 133 -5.96 -4.61 -23.29
CA GLY A 133 -4.96 -5.63 -22.93
C GLY A 133 -5.54 -6.95 -22.44
N LEU A 134 -6.72 -7.36 -22.92
CA LEU A 134 -7.41 -8.56 -22.43
C LEU A 134 -6.71 -9.87 -22.84
N ASP A 135 -5.87 -9.80 -23.86
CA ASP A 135 -5.13 -10.95 -24.40
C ASP A 135 -3.66 -10.97 -23.94
N ASP A 136 -2.98 -9.82 -23.92
CA ASP A 136 -1.53 -9.71 -23.64
C ASP A 136 -1.19 -8.91 -22.37
N GLY A 137 -2.21 -8.45 -21.63
CA GLY A 137 -2.04 -7.70 -20.38
C GLY A 137 -1.59 -6.25 -20.57
N ARG A 138 -1.46 -5.76 -21.81
CA ARG A 138 -1.00 -4.39 -22.08
C ARG A 138 -2.07 -3.59 -22.81
N GLU A 139 -2.43 -2.45 -22.24
CA GLU A 139 -3.28 -1.49 -22.94
C GLU A 139 -2.53 -0.86 -24.11
N HIS A 140 -3.14 -0.93 -25.30
CA HIS A 140 -2.65 -0.25 -26.49
C HIS A 140 -3.34 1.10 -26.67
N SER A 141 -2.58 2.11 -27.11
CA SER A 141 -3.13 3.40 -27.50
C SER A 141 -3.97 3.30 -28.78
N LEU A 142 -4.87 4.26 -28.99
CA LEU A 142 -5.68 4.34 -30.22
C LEU A 142 -4.82 4.34 -31.49
N THR A 143 -3.62 4.93 -31.42
CA THR A 143 -2.68 4.98 -32.55
C THR A 143 -2.07 3.60 -32.84
N GLU A 144 -1.65 2.86 -31.81
CA GLU A 144 -1.10 1.50 -31.97
C GLU A 144 -2.16 0.53 -32.50
N VAL A 145 -3.39 0.62 -31.97
CA VAL A 145 -4.52 -0.18 -32.48
C VAL A 145 -4.88 0.22 -33.92
N ALA A 146 -4.86 1.52 -34.26
CA ALA A 146 -5.08 2.00 -35.62
C ALA A 146 -4.07 1.44 -36.63
N GLN A 147 -2.79 1.37 -36.25
CA GLN A 147 -1.75 0.73 -37.06
C GLN A 147 -2.02 -0.77 -37.24
N ARG A 148 -2.32 -1.49 -36.15
CA ARG A 148 -2.58 -2.94 -36.18
C ARG A 148 -3.78 -3.32 -37.06
N PHE A 149 -4.84 -2.50 -37.06
CA PHE A 149 -6.07 -2.76 -37.81
C PHE A 149 -6.16 -2.01 -39.15
N SER A 150 -5.09 -1.33 -39.57
CA SER A 150 -5.02 -0.53 -40.80
C SER A 150 -6.20 0.45 -40.94
N LEU A 151 -6.48 1.19 -39.87
CA LEU A 151 -7.57 2.17 -39.79
C LEU A 151 -7.05 3.53 -39.36
N SER A 152 -7.85 4.58 -39.56
CA SER A 152 -7.55 5.87 -38.95
C SER A 152 -7.81 5.80 -37.43
N ARG A 153 -7.05 6.60 -36.67
CA ARG A 153 -7.24 6.76 -35.22
C ARG A 153 -8.68 7.11 -34.86
N GLU A 154 -9.29 8.02 -35.61
CA GLU A 154 -10.67 8.44 -35.38
C GLU A 154 -11.67 7.30 -35.67
N ARG A 155 -11.38 6.45 -36.66
CA ARG A 155 -12.23 5.29 -36.94
C ARG A 155 -12.17 4.25 -35.82
N ILE A 156 -11.00 4.01 -35.23
CA ILE A 156 -10.87 3.15 -34.03
C ILE A 156 -11.67 3.71 -32.87
N ARG A 157 -11.58 5.02 -32.61
CA ARG A 157 -12.34 5.69 -31.54
C ARG A 157 -13.86 5.52 -31.72
N GLN A 158 -14.36 5.64 -32.95
CA GLN A 158 -15.77 5.42 -33.25
C GLN A 158 -16.21 3.98 -32.99
N LEU A 159 -15.42 3.00 -33.45
CA LEU A 159 -15.70 1.57 -33.24
C LEU A 159 -15.63 1.20 -31.76
N GLU A 160 -14.69 1.77 -31.00
CA GLU A 160 -14.59 1.61 -29.54
C GLU A 160 -15.86 2.10 -28.85
N ILE A 161 -16.33 3.31 -29.16
CA ILE A 161 -17.56 3.87 -28.57
C ILE A 161 -18.77 2.99 -28.89
N GLN A 162 -18.88 2.52 -30.13
CA GLN A 162 -19.97 1.65 -30.55
C GLN A 162 -19.92 0.30 -29.82
N ALA A 163 -18.75 -0.32 -29.72
CA ALA A 163 -18.54 -1.58 -29.03
C ALA A 163 -18.85 -1.46 -27.53
N LEU A 164 -18.35 -0.42 -26.86
CA LEU A 164 -18.63 -0.16 -25.45
C LEU A 164 -20.11 0.13 -25.19
N GLY A 165 -20.78 0.83 -26.12
CA GLY A 165 -22.23 1.03 -26.05
C GLY A 165 -22.99 -0.30 -26.02
N ARG A 166 -22.65 -1.21 -26.94
CA ARG A 166 -23.26 -2.54 -27.04
C ARG A 166 -22.94 -3.42 -25.82
N LEU A 167 -21.71 -3.37 -25.32
CA LEU A 167 -21.31 -4.09 -24.10
C LEU A 167 -22.06 -3.58 -22.86
N ARG A 168 -22.31 -2.28 -22.75
CA ARG A 168 -23.13 -1.72 -21.64
C ARG A 168 -24.57 -2.20 -21.68
N GLU A 169 -25.17 -2.33 -22.86
CA GLU A 169 -26.52 -2.87 -23.01
C GLU A 169 -26.58 -4.34 -22.56
N LEU A 170 -25.61 -5.15 -23.00
CA LEU A 170 -25.48 -6.56 -22.60
C LEU A 170 -25.24 -6.69 -21.08
N ALA A 171 -24.38 -5.84 -20.51
CA ALA A 171 -24.09 -5.85 -19.08
C ALA A 171 -25.33 -5.55 -18.23
N ARG A 172 -26.15 -4.58 -18.64
CA ARG A 172 -27.43 -4.28 -17.98
C ARG A 172 -28.41 -5.45 -18.08
N ALA A 173 -28.49 -6.13 -19.23
CA ALA A 173 -29.37 -7.27 -19.42
C ALA A 173 -29.00 -8.47 -18.54
N GLU A 174 -27.72 -8.68 -18.26
CA GLU A 174 -27.25 -9.74 -17.35
C GLU A 174 -27.18 -9.31 -15.87
N GLY A 175 -27.69 -8.13 -15.50
CA GLY A 175 -27.69 -7.65 -14.12
C GLY A 175 -26.30 -7.30 -13.56
N MET A 176 -25.32 -7.01 -14.41
CA MET A 176 -24.06 -6.42 -13.95
C MET A 176 -24.31 -4.97 -13.51
N SER A 177 -23.93 -4.66 -12.27
CA SER A 177 -23.85 -3.28 -11.80
C SER A 177 -22.72 -2.58 -12.56
N VAL A 178 -23.08 -1.81 -13.57
CA VAL A 178 -22.15 -0.87 -14.20
C VAL A 178 -22.01 0.28 -13.21
N ALA A 179 -20.94 0.29 -12.42
CA ALA A 179 -20.63 1.42 -11.55
C ALA A 179 -20.61 2.70 -12.43
N ALA A 180 -21.42 3.68 -12.03
CA ALA A 180 -21.64 4.94 -12.72
C ALA A 180 -20.41 5.85 -12.66
#